data_AF-A0A4Z0PU25-F1
#
_entry.id   AF-A0A4Z0PU25-F1
#
_cell.length_a   1.000
_cell.length_b   1.000
_cell.length_c   1.000
_cell.angle_alpha   90.00
_cell.angle_beta   90.00
_cell.angle_gamma   90.00
#
_symmetry.space_group_name_H-M   'P 1'
#
loop_
_entity.id
_entity.type
_entity.pdbx_description
1 polymer ?
#
loop_
_entity_poly.entity_id
_entity_poly.type
_entity_poly.pdbx_seq_one_letter_code
_entity_poly.pdbx_strand_id
1 'polypeptide(L)'
;MLLTPTRLLSGLALLAGLSLAGCAEKELVAPEPTDVPCGTLVTVRLCLGQTAMCATEHTTLVLPDGTLLAPSGPIWEAYERNQAQGQALLVGYVPGGTVPPGSAATTSAVVTCLETPRSWCATPDVNNRKTALRRRPW
;
A
#
# COMPACT_ATOMS: atom_id res chain seq x y z
N MET A 1 17.08 35.55 67.04
CA MET A 1 18.24 34.64 67.08
C MET A 1 17.97 33.56 68.13
N LEU A 2 18.25 32.29 67.77
CA LEU A 2 18.24 31.05 68.58
C LEU A 2 16.86 30.54 69.07
N LEU A 3 16.51 29.26 69.10
CA LEU A 3 16.91 27.99 68.45
C LEU A 3 16.01 26.94 69.16
N THR A 4 15.25 26.10 68.45
CA THR A 4 14.82 24.81 69.03
C THR A 4 14.69 23.72 67.95
N PRO A 5 14.97 22.44 68.31
CA PRO A 5 15.43 21.41 67.38
C PRO A 5 14.40 20.29 67.12
N THR A 6 14.47 19.73 65.91
CA THR A 6 14.42 18.29 65.55
C THR A 6 13.63 17.29 66.43
N ARG A 7 12.61 16.59 65.86
CA ARG A 7 12.70 15.25 65.20
C ARG A 7 11.35 14.51 65.10
N LEU A 8 11.12 13.99 63.89
CA LEU A 8 10.69 12.62 63.51
C LEU A 8 9.30 12.07 63.88
N LEU A 9 8.61 11.61 62.81
CA LEU A 9 7.85 10.36 62.58
C LEU A 9 6.51 10.67 61.89
N SER A 10 6.47 10.49 60.57
CA SER A 10 6.00 9.27 59.90
C SER A 10 4.48 9.22 59.76
N GLY A 11 4.03 9.49 58.54
CA GLY A 11 2.68 9.22 58.06
C GLY A 11 2.72 9.01 56.55
N LEU A 12 3.10 7.81 56.13
CA LEU A 12 2.88 7.28 54.78
C LEU A 12 1.38 7.01 54.60
N ALA A 13 0.78 7.52 53.52
CA ALA A 13 -0.22 6.85 52.67
C ALA A 13 -0.69 7.87 51.60
N LEU A 14 -0.29 7.72 50.33
CA LEU A 14 -0.92 6.92 49.27
C LEU A 14 -2.26 7.48 48.75
N LEU A 15 -2.38 7.47 47.41
CA LEU A 15 -3.52 7.80 46.54
C LEU A 15 -3.56 9.30 46.14
N ALA A 16 -3.59 9.70 44.88
CA ALA A 16 -4.05 9.07 43.65
C ALA A 16 -3.05 9.42 42.53
N GLY A 17 -2.70 8.50 41.62
CA GLY A 17 -3.65 7.87 40.73
C GLY A 17 -3.41 8.50 39.36
N LEU A 18 -2.69 7.74 38.53
CA LEU A 18 -2.00 8.19 37.34
C LEU A 18 -2.93 8.90 36.35
N SER A 19 -2.41 10.00 35.80
CA SER A 19 -2.84 10.58 34.53
C SER A 19 -2.68 9.54 33.42
N LEU A 20 -3.69 8.71 33.19
CA LEU A 20 -3.83 7.97 31.95
C LEU A 20 -4.63 8.86 31.01
N ALA A 21 -3.89 9.62 30.21
CA ALA A 21 -4.37 10.17 28.96
C ALA A 21 -5.16 9.06 28.24
N GLY A 22 -6.44 9.32 27.98
CA GLY A 22 -7.26 8.48 27.13
C GLY A 22 -6.75 8.57 25.69
N CYS A 23 -5.67 7.88 25.39
CA CYS A 23 -5.38 7.41 24.06
C CYS A 23 -6.31 6.22 23.84
N ALA A 24 -7.47 6.49 23.24
CA ALA A 24 -8.20 5.48 22.51
C ALA A 24 -7.29 5.07 21.34
N GLU A 25 -6.32 4.20 21.61
CA GLU A 25 -5.52 3.57 20.58
C GLU A 25 -6.50 2.68 19.83
N LYS A 26 -6.94 3.19 18.68
CA LYS A 26 -7.64 2.42 17.68
C LYS A 26 -6.65 1.34 17.26
N GLU A 27 -6.76 0.17 17.89
CA GLU A 27 -6.03 -1.03 17.52
C GLU A 27 -6.26 -1.22 16.03
N LEU A 28 -5.24 -0.86 15.25
CA LEU A 28 -5.14 -1.30 13.87
C LEU A 28 -4.99 -2.82 14.02
N VAL A 29 -6.11 -3.52 13.89
CA VAL A 29 -6.08 -4.92 13.47
C VAL A 29 -5.45 -4.89 12.09
N ALA A 30 -4.12 -4.93 12.05
CA ALA A 30 -3.37 -5.25 10.87
C ALA A 30 -3.90 -6.64 10.47
N PRO A 31 -4.53 -6.79 9.29
CA PRO A 31 -4.83 -8.13 8.82
C PRO A 31 -3.50 -8.89 8.79
N GLU A 32 -3.48 -10.08 9.39
CA GLU A 32 -2.36 -11.00 9.28
C GLU A 32 -1.90 -11.02 7.82
N PRO A 33 -0.58 -11.01 7.53
CA PRO A 33 -0.09 -11.05 6.17
C PRO A 33 -0.55 -12.37 5.57
N THR A 34 -1.72 -12.32 4.93
CA THR A 34 -2.12 -13.35 4.01
C THR A 34 -1.15 -13.10 2.86
N ASP A 35 -0.18 -14.00 2.69
CA ASP A 35 0.75 -14.01 1.56
C ASP A 35 -0.07 -14.18 0.27
N VAL A 36 -0.79 -13.14 -0.14
CA VAL A 36 -1.53 -13.10 -1.39
C VAL A 36 -0.48 -12.84 -2.46
N PRO A 37 -0.19 -13.83 -3.33
CA PRO A 37 0.88 -13.70 -4.29
C PRO A 37 0.63 -12.53 -5.24
N CYS A 38 1.69 -11.78 -5.53
CA CYS A 38 1.71 -10.73 -6.54
C CYS A 38 1.65 -11.40 -7.92
N GLY A 39 0.46 -11.52 -8.49
CA GLY A 39 0.31 -12.32 -9.71
C GLY A 39 -0.89 -11.99 -10.57
N THR A 40 -1.81 -11.15 -10.10
CA THR A 40 -2.95 -10.72 -10.90
C THR A 40 -2.53 -9.56 -11.78
N LEU A 41 -2.50 -9.78 -13.09
CA LEU A 41 -2.28 -8.70 -14.05
C LEU A 41 -3.52 -7.80 -14.08
N VAL A 42 -3.35 -6.53 -13.74
CA VAL A 42 -4.40 -5.51 -13.78
C VAL A 42 -3.93 -4.32 -14.61
N THR A 43 -4.88 -3.55 -15.13
CA THR A 43 -4.61 -2.31 -15.85
C THR A 43 -5.14 -1.12 -15.07
N VAL A 44 -4.30 -0.10 -14.90
CA VAL A 44 -4.67 1.17 -14.27
C VAL A 44 -5.58 1.96 -15.20
N ARG A 45 -6.73 2.38 -14.68
CA ARG A 45 -7.65 3.30 -15.34
C ARG A 45 -7.89 4.50 -14.43
N LEU A 46 -7.40 5.65 -14.89
CA LEU A 46 -7.63 6.96 -14.30
C LEU A 46 -8.97 7.51 -14.79
N CYS A 47 -9.74 8.09 -13.88
CA CYS A 47 -10.90 8.91 -14.23
C CYS A 47 -10.43 10.30 -14.68
N LEU A 48 -10.22 10.48 -15.98
CA LEU A 48 -9.91 11.77 -16.59
C LEU A 48 -11.17 12.66 -16.60
N GLY A 49 -11.36 13.44 -15.54
CA GLY A 49 -12.53 14.28 -15.26
C GLY A 49 -13.26 14.88 -16.46
N GLN A 50 -14.26 14.16 -16.99
CA GLN A 50 -15.24 14.67 -17.94
C GLN A 50 -16.68 14.40 -17.51
N THR A 51 -16.93 14.02 -16.26
CA THR A 51 -18.29 13.93 -15.70
C THR A 51 -18.32 14.34 -14.23
N ALA A 52 -19.47 14.85 -13.77
CA ALA A 52 -19.73 15.30 -12.39
C ALA A 52 -19.57 14.19 -11.32
N MET A 53 -19.21 12.97 -11.71
CA MET A 53 -19.04 11.80 -10.84
C MET A 53 -17.59 11.58 -10.38
N CYS A 54 -16.62 12.41 -10.80
CA CYS A 54 -15.20 12.24 -10.43
C CYS A 54 -14.59 13.60 -10.06
N ALA A 55 -14.73 14.01 -8.79
CA ALA A 55 -14.21 15.28 -8.28
C ALA A 55 -12.73 15.21 -7.83
N THR A 56 -12.18 14.00 -7.69
CA THR A 56 -10.76 13.73 -7.45
C THR A 56 -10.28 12.68 -8.47
N GLU A 57 -8.97 12.50 -8.61
CA GLU A 57 -8.35 11.51 -9.51
C GLU A 57 -8.68 10.08 -9.07
N HIS A 58 -9.92 9.63 -9.26
CA HIS A 58 -10.34 8.28 -8.90
C HIS A 58 -9.64 7.29 -9.84
N THR A 59 -8.83 6.42 -9.28
CA THR A 59 -8.18 5.32 -10.00
C THR A 59 -8.94 4.02 -9.77
N THR A 60 -9.12 3.26 -10.85
CA THR A 60 -9.64 1.90 -10.81
C THR A 60 -8.62 0.94 -11.38
N LEU A 61 -8.60 -0.30 -10.86
CA LEU A 61 -7.84 -1.40 -11.44
C LEU A 61 -8.80 -2.27 -12.24
N VAL A 62 -8.47 -2.50 -13.51
CA VAL A 62 -9.24 -3.35 -14.42
C VAL A 62 -8.60 -4.74 -14.43
N LEU A 63 -9.36 -5.75 -14.02
CA LEU A 63 -8.96 -7.15 -14.13
C LEU A 63 -9.09 -7.66 -15.57
N PRO A 64 -8.47 -8.81 -15.90
CA PRO A 64 -8.60 -9.44 -17.21
C PRO A 64 -10.04 -9.86 -17.56
N ASP A 65 -10.88 -10.12 -16.55
CA ASP A 65 -12.30 -10.45 -16.71
C ASP A 65 -13.20 -9.20 -16.87
N GLY A 66 -12.63 -8.00 -16.80
CA GLY A 66 -13.33 -6.71 -16.88
C GLY A 66 -13.83 -6.18 -15.54
N THR A 67 -13.62 -6.88 -14.43
CA THR A 67 -13.97 -6.41 -13.09
C THR A 67 -13.20 -5.13 -12.77
N LEU A 68 -13.89 -4.14 -12.20
CA LEU A 68 -13.31 -2.86 -11.80
C LEU A 68 -13.15 -2.81 -10.28
N LEU A 69 -11.91 -2.72 -9.81
CA LEU A 69 -11.60 -2.56 -8.39
C LEU A 69 -11.40 -1.09 -8.05
N ALA A 70 -11.89 -0.69 -6.88
CA ALA A 70 -11.43 0.51 -6.17
C ALA A 70 -10.29 0.09 -5.23
N PRO A 71 -9.02 0.34 -5.62
CA PRO A 71 -7.87 -0.04 -4.82
C PRO A 71 -7.71 0.84 -3.58
N SER A 72 -7.26 0.24 -2.48
CA SER A 72 -6.95 0.92 -1.23
C SER A 72 -5.82 0.22 -0.47
N GLY A 73 -5.38 0.82 0.63
CA GLY A 73 -4.36 0.27 1.52
C GLY A 73 -2.98 0.90 1.33
N PRO A 74 -2.06 0.66 2.27
CA PRO A 74 -0.80 1.42 2.36
C PRO A 74 0.12 1.22 1.15
N ILE A 75 0.12 0.03 0.55
CA ILE A 75 0.91 -0.26 -0.66
C ILE A 75 0.39 0.55 -1.84
N TRP A 76 -0.94 0.63 -1.97
CA TRP A 76 -1.56 1.41 -3.03
C TRP A 76 -1.34 2.92 -2.83
N GLU A 77 -1.54 3.43 -1.61
CA GLU A 77 -1.32 4.83 -1.25
C GLU A 77 0.13 5.28 -1.53
N ALA A 78 1.11 4.41 -1.26
CA ALA A 78 2.52 4.68 -1.59
C ALA A 78 2.77 4.71 -3.11
N TYR A 79 2.01 3.93 -3.87
CA TYR A 79 2.14 3.81 -5.33
C TYR A 79 1.41 4.91 -6.11
N GLU A 80 0.32 5.47 -5.57
CA GLU A 80 -0.68 6.30 -6.27
C GLU A 80 -0.07 7.40 -7.15
N ARG A 81 1.01 8.07 -6.71
CA ARG A 81 1.68 9.13 -7.48
C ARG A 81 2.43 8.67 -8.73
N ASN A 82 2.63 7.36 -8.89
CA ASN A 82 3.34 6.76 -10.02
C ASN A 82 2.39 6.18 -11.08
N GLN A 83 1.08 6.37 -10.90
CA GLN A 83 0.07 5.82 -11.79
C GLN A 83 0.09 6.49 -13.17
N ALA A 84 -0.07 5.67 -14.20
CA ALA A 84 -0.31 6.13 -15.56
C ALA A 84 -1.52 5.43 -16.16
N GLN A 85 -2.30 6.16 -16.97
CA GLN A 85 -3.43 5.59 -17.70
C GLN A 85 -2.97 4.42 -18.57
N GLY A 86 -3.66 3.28 -18.46
CA GLY A 86 -3.36 2.07 -19.24
C GLY A 86 -2.13 1.30 -18.77
N GLN A 87 -1.54 1.67 -17.64
CA GLN A 87 -0.39 0.97 -17.10
C GLN A 87 -0.77 -0.43 -16.58
N ALA A 88 0.00 -1.44 -16.99
CA ALA A 88 -0.14 -2.78 -16.45
C ALA A 88 0.62 -2.93 -15.12
N LEU A 89 0.01 -3.60 -14.14
CA LEU A 89 0.58 -3.91 -12.84
C LEU A 89 0.31 -5.38 -12.50
N LEU A 90 1.20 -6.00 -11.75
CA LEU A 90 0.94 -7.27 -11.08
C LEU A 90 0.58 -6.98 -9.63
N VAL A 91 -0.61 -7.39 -9.21
CA VAL A 91 -1.10 -7.12 -7.85
C VAL A 91 -1.51 -8.40 -7.13
N GLY A 92 -1.30 -8.38 -5.82
CA GLY A 92 -2.04 -9.20 -4.86
C GLY A 92 -3.08 -8.30 -4.19
N TYR A 93 -4.31 -8.79 -4.04
CA TYR A 93 -5.38 -8.01 -3.41
C TYR A 93 -6.35 -8.91 -2.65
N VAL A 94 -6.99 -8.33 -1.65
CA VAL A 94 -8.13 -8.93 -0.96
C VAL A 94 -9.38 -8.17 -1.42
N PRO A 95 -10.36 -8.85 -2.07
CA PRO A 95 -11.62 -8.20 -2.43
C PRO A 95 -12.34 -7.76 -1.15
N GLY A 96 -12.77 -6.50 -1.14
CA GLY A 96 -13.58 -5.93 -0.09
C GLY A 96 -15.07 -6.02 -0.38
N GLY A 97 -15.83 -5.10 0.20
CA GLY A 97 -17.27 -4.98 -0.02
C GLY A 97 -17.65 -4.17 -1.26
N THR A 98 -18.97 -4.01 -1.44
CA THR A 98 -19.56 -3.16 -2.47
C THR A 98 -19.14 -1.71 -2.31
N VAL A 99 -18.90 -1.02 -3.43
CA VAL A 99 -18.58 0.41 -3.45
C VAL A 99 -19.85 1.27 -3.47
N PRO A 100 -19.76 2.57 -3.10
CA PRO A 100 -20.90 3.47 -3.14
C PRO A 100 -21.53 3.58 -4.54
N PRO A 101 -22.86 3.81 -4.63
CA PRO A 101 -23.54 4.08 -5.89
C PRO A 101 -22.90 5.28 -6.62
N GLY A 102 -22.71 5.15 -7.93
CA GLY A 102 -22.02 6.17 -8.75
C GLY A 102 -20.49 6.03 -8.77
N SER A 103 -19.92 5.04 -8.08
CA SER A 103 -18.51 4.68 -8.22
C SER A 103 -18.21 4.14 -9.62
N ALA A 104 -17.01 4.43 -10.12
CA ALA A 104 -16.49 3.81 -11.34
C ALA A 104 -16.04 2.36 -11.12
N ALA A 105 -15.87 1.94 -9.87
CA ALA A 105 -15.53 0.55 -9.52
C ALA A 105 -16.80 -0.29 -9.32
N THR A 106 -16.64 -1.61 -9.42
CA THR A 106 -17.67 -2.60 -9.10
C THR A 106 -17.51 -3.15 -7.68
N THR A 107 -16.28 -3.23 -7.17
CA THR A 107 -15.98 -3.69 -5.82
C THR A 107 -14.79 -2.94 -5.24
N SER A 108 -14.68 -2.87 -3.92
CA SER A 108 -13.47 -2.39 -3.25
C SER A 108 -12.43 -3.51 -3.18
N ALA A 109 -11.16 -3.16 -3.09
CA ALA A 109 -10.09 -4.12 -2.89
C ALA A 109 -8.93 -3.48 -2.12
N VAL A 110 -8.40 -4.19 -1.13
CA VAL A 110 -7.16 -3.80 -0.43
C VAL A 110 -5.99 -4.43 -1.17
N VAL A 111 -5.08 -3.61 -1.68
CA VAL A 111 -3.87 -4.07 -2.37
C VAL A 111 -2.86 -4.52 -1.31
N THR A 112 -2.54 -5.81 -1.32
CA THR A 112 -1.59 -6.45 -0.40
C THR A 112 -0.23 -6.69 -1.04
N CYS A 113 -0.15 -6.62 -2.37
CA CYS A 113 1.11 -6.57 -3.10
C CYS A 113 0.97 -5.80 -4.42
N LEU A 114 2.04 -5.13 -4.85
CA LEU A 114 2.11 -4.43 -6.13
C LEU A 114 3.50 -4.53 -6.73
N GLU A 115 3.57 -4.95 -7.99
CA GLU A 115 4.77 -4.97 -8.81
C GLU A 115 4.51 -4.31 -10.17
N THR A 116 5.43 -3.48 -10.62
CA THR A 116 5.43 -3.00 -12.00
C THR A 116 6.13 -4.05 -12.88
N PRO A 117 5.49 -4.57 -13.94
CA PRO A 117 6.14 -5.49 -14.84
C PRO A 117 7.36 -4.78 -15.45
N ARG A 118 8.55 -5.19 -15.05
CA ARG A 118 9.79 -4.71 -15.65
C ARG A 118 9.78 -5.16 -17.09
N SER A 119 9.74 -4.22 -18.03
CA SER A 119 10.03 -4.51 -19.43
C SER A 119 11.50 -4.89 -19.54
N TRP A 120 11.80 -6.17 -19.31
CA TRP A 120 13.11 -6.72 -19.62
C TRP A 120 13.23 -6.86 -21.14
N CYS A 121 13.41 -5.75 -21.82
CA CYS A 121 13.99 -5.76 -23.15
C CYS A 121 15.48 -6.08 -22.96
N ALA A 122 15.79 -7.36 -22.79
CA ALA A 122 17.10 -7.84 -23.19
C ALA A 122 17.15 -7.66 -24.70
N THR A 123 17.65 -6.52 -25.18
CA THR A 123 18.13 -6.45 -26.55
C THR A 123 19.24 -7.50 -26.63
N PRO A 124 19.09 -8.62 -27.36
CA PRO A 124 20.26 -9.42 -27.67
C PRO A 124 21.18 -8.46 -28.42
N ASP A 125 22.33 -8.16 -27.81
CA ASP A 125 23.37 -7.37 -28.45
C ASP A 125 23.77 -8.11 -29.73
N VAL A 126 23.21 -7.68 -30.86
CA VAL A 126 23.47 -8.23 -32.18
C VAL A 126 24.92 -8.01 -32.60
N ASN A 127 25.68 -7.18 -31.89
CA ASN A 127 27.11 -6.99 -32.11
C ASN A 127 27.97 -8.07 -31.41
N ASN A 128 27.47 -8.76 -30.39
CA ASN A 128 28.21 -9.81 -29.68
C ASN A 128 28.17 -11.17 -30.39
N ARG A 129 27.37 -11.32 -31.46
CA ARG A 129 27.32 -12.56 -32.26
C ARG A 129 28.50 -12.76 -33.21
N LYS A 130 29.35 -11.73 -33.43
CA LYS A 130 30.52 -11.85 -34.32
C LYS A 130 31.79 -12.38 -33.65
N THR A 131 31.87 -12.40 -32.32
CA THR A 131 33.12 -12.77 -31.63
C THR A 131 33.22 -14.26 -31.30
N ALA A 132 32.09 -14.99 -31.27
CA ALA A 132 32.07 -16.40 -30.89
C ALA A 132 32.36 -17.40 -32.03
N LEU A 133 32.42 -16.97 -33.28
CA LEU A 133 32.65 -17.84 -34.45
C LEU A 133 34.08 -17.81 -35.02
N ARG A 134 35.02 -17.07 -34.40
CA ARG A 134 36.45 -17.03 -34.83
C ARG A 134 37.42 -17.67 -33.83
N ARG A 135 37.02 -18.74 -33.14
CA ARG A 135 37.95 -19.57 -32.37
C ARG A 135 37.62 -21.06 -32.53
N ARG A 136 37.92 -21.60 -33.71
CA ARG A 136 38.28 -23.01 -33.85
C ARG A 136 39.58 -23.07 -34.66
N PRO A 137 40.74 -23.31 -34.03
CA PRO A 137 41.85 -23.94 -34.71
C PRO A 137 41.58 -25.45 -34.81
N TRP A 138 42.27 -26.08 -35.77
CA TRP A 138 42.24 -27.50 -36.18
C TRP A 138 41.19 -27.83 -37.23
#